data_AF-A0A967Y4Q7-F1
#
_entry.id   AF-A0A967Y4Q7-F1
#
_cell.length_a   1.000
_cell.length_b   1.000
_cell.length_c   1.000
_cell.angle_alpha   90.00
_cell.angle_beta   90.00
_cell.angle_gamma   90.00
#
_symmetry.space_group_name_H-M   'P 1'
#
loop_
_entity.id
_entity.type
_entity.pdbx_description
1 polymer ?
#
loop_
_entity_poly.entity_id
_entity_poly.type
_entity_poly.pdbx_seq_one_letter_code
_entity_poly.pdbx_strand_id
1 'polypeptide(L)'
;AVTGSFALLPIIGFVGVPILLATLLHPSGRGLVAELTEAGPNKLLLGLVVLAAIPLLAFGAQQVGLQTGAIEAAHGHAGAGHDAEVHEAHVKYHHFMFVTGWIVGVLGLGLLASLQPAGWRLAAWIGGAMVGVYALGAILAPAAASNPGLLWNLAAVVWAVVFVGAAEMERGLGDSTAYGSGAAG
;
A
#
# COMPACT_ATOMS: atom_id res chain seq x y z
N ALA A 1 29.15 2.25 19.01
CA ALA A 1 27.84 1.74 18.58
C ALA A 1 27.32 2.67 17.50
N VAL A 2 27.22 2.19 16.25
CA VAL A 2 26.59 2.96 15.18
C VAL A 2 25.10 2.95 15.49
N THR A 3 24.58 4.11 15.90
CA THR A 3 23.15 4.35 16.10
C THR A 3 22.44 4.12 14.78
N GLY A 4 21.81 2.95 14.66
CA GLY A 4 21.08 2.51 13.47
C GLY A 4 19.77 3.27 13.29
N SER A 5 19.86 4.57 13.04
CA SER A 5 18.76 5.42 12.58
C SER A 5 18.48 5.17 11.10
N PHE A 6 18.30 3.91 10.69
CA PHE A 6 17.71 3.59 9.39
C PHE A 6 16.18 3.60 9.55
N ALA A 7 15.63 4.79 9.80
CA ALA A 7 14.20 5.02 9.77
C ALA A 7 13.67 4.79 8.33
N LEU A 8 12.36 4.73 8.13
CA LEU A 8 11.73 4.71 6.79
C LEU A 8 12.06 5.95 5.93
N LEU A 9 12.58 7.01 6.55
CA LEU A 9 12.96 8.28 5.93
C LEU A 9 14.01 8.13 4.82
N PRO A 10 15.10 7.35 4.96
CA PRO A 10 16.06 7.15 3.88
C PRO A 10 15.48 6.49 2.62
N ILE A 11 14.62 5.48 2.63
CA ILE A 11 14.19 4.86 1.34
C ILE A 11 13.17 5.74 0.61
N ILE A 12 12.15 6.24 1.31
CA ILE A 12 11.17 7.17 0.72
C ILE A 12 11.85 8.49 0.36
N GLY A 13 12.77 8.99 1.19
CA GLY A 13 13.52 10.21 0.96
C GLY A 13 14.59 10.08 -0.14
N PHE A 14 15.28 8.96 -0.24
CA PHE A 14 16.40 8.78 -1.17
C PHE A 14 15.99 8.21 -2.53
N VAL A 15 14.86 7.49 -2.60
CA VAL A 15 14.33 6.94 -3.86
C VAL A 15 13.02 7.64 -4.23
N GLY A 16 12.10 7.77 -3.29
CA GLY A 16 10.78 8.39 -3.55
C GLY A 16 10.87 9.87 -3.94
N VAL A 17 11.62 10.69 -3.22
CA VAL A 17 11.79 12.12 -3.54
C VAL A 17 12.44 12.34 -4.91
N PRO A 18 13.58 11.71 -5.27
CA PRO A 18 14.16 11.91 -6.60
C PRO A 18 13.29 11.32 -7.71
N ILE A 19 12.56 10.22 -7.48
CA ILE A 19 11.56 9.75 -8.45
C ILE A 19 10.49 10.82 -8.63
N LEU A 20 9.89 11.34 -7.55
CA LEU A 20 8.87 12.38 -7.61
C LEU A 20 9.37 13.64 -8.32
N LEU A 21 10.58 14.09 -8.00
CA LEU A 21 11.24 15.23 -8.65
C LEU A 21 11.50 14.93 -10.13
N ALA A 22 11.95 13.73 -10.48
CA ALA A 22 12.11 13.32 -11.87
C ALA A 22 10.77 13.31 -12.60
N THR A 23 9.68 12.82 -12.02
CA THR A 23 8.35 12.87 -12.66
C THR A 23 7.85 14.30 -12.83
N LEU A 24 8.11 15.20 -11.88
CA LEU A 24 7.62 16.58 -11.96
C LEU A 24 8.48 17.46 -12.89
N LEU A 25 9.79 17.21 -12.96
CA LEU A 25 10.74 18.06 -13.68
C LEU A 25 11.09 17.53 -15.08
N HIS A 26 10.99 16.22 -15.32
CA HIS A 26 11.32 15.63 -16.61
C HIS A 26 10.19 15.86 -17.63
N PRO A 27 10.50 16.21 -18.89
CA PRO A 27 9.48 16.46 -19.92
C PRO A 27 8.51 15.29 -20.12
N SER A 28 9.00 14.05 -20.06
CA SER A 28 8.14 12.85 -20.12
C SER A 28 7.22 12.71 -18.89
N GLY A 29 7.67 13.16 -17.72
CA GLY A 29 6.86 13.13 -16.50
C GLY A 29 5.83 14.27 -16.45
N ARG A 30 6.15 15.44 -17.03
CA ARG A 30 5.17 16.53 -17.22
C ARG A 30 4.04 16.14 -18.16
N GLY A 31 4.34 15.37 -19.20
CA GLY A 31 3.32 14.78 -20.07
C GLY A 31 2.36 13.87 -19.29
N LEU A 32 2.91 12.99 -18.44
CA LEU A 32 2.12 12.16 -17.53
C LEU A 32 1.25 13.00 -16.60
N VAL A 33 1.80 14.04 -15.95
CA VAL A 33 1.03 14.91 -15.04
C VAL A 33 -0.09 15.64 -15.78
N ALA A 34 0.15 16.12 -17.00
CA ALA A 34 -0.87 16.77 -17.83
C ALA A 34 -1.99 15.79 -18.19
N GLU A 35 -1.64 14.59 -18.65
CA GLU A 35 -2.58 13.50 -18.97
C GLU A 35 -3.47 13.14 -17.76
N LEU A 36 -2.85 13.00 -16.58
CA LEU A 36 -3.56 12.71 -15.34
C LEU A 36 -4.50 13.85 -14.90
N THR A 37 -4.12 15.10 -15.17
CA THR A 37 -4.92 16.28 -14.81
C THR A 37 -6.13 16.44 -15.73
N GLU A 38 -5.99 16.10 -17.01
CA GLU A 38 -7.07 16.22 -18.00
C GLU A 38 -8.07 15.06 -17.94
N ALA A 39 -7.60 13.82 -17.72
CA ALA A 39 -8.48 12.64 -17.66
C ALA A 39 -9.33 12.61 -16.38
N GLY A 40 -8.79 13.11 -15.27
CA GLY A 40 -9.41 13.03 -13.94
C GLY A 40 -9.43 11.60 -13.37
N PRO A 41 -9.50 11.43 -12.04
CA PRO A 41 -9.45 10.10 -11.43
C PRO A 41 -10.74 9.32 -11.63
N ASN A 42 -10.62 8.00 -11.79
CA ASN A 42 -11.72 7.07 -11.66
C ASN A 42 -12.27 7.14 -10.22
N LYS A 43 -13.49 7.66 -10.08
CA LYS A 43 -14.11 7.92 -8.78
C LYS A 43 -14.38 6.64 -7.98
N LEU A 44 -14.68 5.53 -8.67
CA LEU A 44 -14.93 4.24 -8.00
C LEU A 44 -13.65 3.69 -7.39
N LEU A 45 -12.57 3.60 -8.17
CA LEU A 45 -11.27 3.13 -7.69
C LEU A 45 -10.72 4.06 -6.60
N LEU A 46 -10.82 5.38 -6.80
CA LEU A 46 -10.42 6.35 -5.80
C LEU A 46 -11.22 6.20 -4.49
N GLY A 47 -12.53 6.00 -4.59
CA GLY A 47 -13.39 5.76 -3.44
C GLY A 47 -12.98 4.51 -2.66
N LEU A 48 -12.64 3.42 -3.35
CA LEU A 48 -12.14 2.19 -2.73
C LEU A 48 -10.78 2.39 -2.06
N VAL A 49 -9.89 3.20 -2.63
CA VAL A 49 -8.59 3.54 -2.02
C VAL A 49 -8.79 4.38 -0.77
N VAL A 50 -9.64 5.41 -0.83
CA VAL A 50 -9.95 6.25 0.34
C VAL A 50 -10.58 5.42 1.46
N LEU A 51 -11.49 4.50 1.11
CA LEU A 51 -12.11 3.58 2.05
C LEU A 51 -11.07 2.69 2.74
N ALA A 52 -10.10 2.15 2.00
CA ALA A 52 -9.03 1.32 2.57
C ALA A 52 -7.96 2.12 3.31
N ALA A 53 -7.75 3.40 2.97
CA ALA A 53 -6.74 4.24 3.59
C ALA A 53 -6.91 4.34 5.10
N ILE A 54 -8.15 4.49 5.60
CA ILE A 54 -8.40 4.62 7.04
C ILE A 54 -7.89 3.38 7.83
N PRO A 55 -8.38 2.15 7.56
CA PRO A 55 -7.91 0.98 8.29
C PRO A 55 -6.44 0.63 8.01
N LEU A 56 -5.93 0.89 6.81
CA LEU A 56 -4.51 0.64 6.48
C LEU A 56 -3.58 1.60 7.22
N LEU A 57 -3.90 2.89 7.29
CA LEU A 57 -3.10 3.87 8.03
C LEU A 57 -3.16 3.63 9.53
N ALA A 58 -4.33 3.27 10.07
CA ALA A 58 -4.46 2.87 11.47
C ALA A 58 -3.59 1.65 11.79
N PHE A 59 -3.62 0.64 10.92
CA PHE A 59 -2.74 -0.52 11.04
C PHE A 59 -1.26 -0.14 10.95
N GLY A 60 -0.87 0.73 10.00
CA GLY A 60 0.49 1.24 9.89
C GLY A 60 0.98 1.95 11.15
N ALA A 61 0.11 2.74 11.79
CA ALA A 61 0.43 3.37 13.07
C ALA A 61 0.69 2.35 14.18
N GLN A 62 -0.06 1.23 14.21
CA GLN A 62 0.21 0.12 15.13
C GLN A 62 1.58 -0.51 14.87
N GLN A 63 1.93 -0.73 13.59
CA GLN A 63 3.24 -1.29 13.23
C GLN A 63 4.39 -0.38 13.64
N VAL A 64 4.26 0.94 13.47
CA VAL A 64 5.24 1.91 13.97
C VAL A 64 5.30 1.90 15.50
N GLY A 65 4.17 1.73 16.19
CA GLY A 65 4.13 1.60 17.64
C GLY A 65 4.84 0.35 18.16
N LEU A 66 4.73 -0.78 17.45
CA LEU A 66 5.49 -2.01 17.73
C LEU A 66 6.98 -1.84 17.42
N GLN A 67 7.31 -1.17 16.32
CA GLN A 67 8.68 -0.86 15.91
C GLN A 67 9.45 -0.02 16.93
N THR A 68 8.76 0.94 17.55
CA THR A 68 9.35 1.91 18.48
C THR A 68 9.29 1.46 19.94
N GLY A 69 8.64 0.31 20.23
CA GLY A 69 8.36 -0.14 21.59
C GLY A 69 7.30 0.70 22.32
N ALA A 70 6.70 1.71 21.68
CA ALA A 70 5.70 2.58 22.29
C ALA A 70 4.44 1.82 22.74
N ILE A 71 4.03 0.82 21.97
CA ILE A 71 2.88 -0.04 22.32
C ILE A 71 3.23 -0.98 23.48
N GLU A 72 4.44 -1.53 23.51
CA GLU A 72 4.89 -2.41 24.60
C GLU A 72 5.02 -1.62 25.92
N ALA A 73 5.55 -0.39 25.85
CA ALA A 73 5.64 0.54 26.98
C ALA A 73 4.26 0.94 27.52
N ALA A 74 3.29 1.19 26.63
CA ALA A 74 1.92 1.54 27.02
C ALA A 74 1.17 0.40 27.75
N HIS A 75 1.53 -0.86 27.47
CA HIS A 75 0.92 -2.04 28.11
C HIS A 75 1.66 -2.53 29.36
N GLY A 76 2.70 -1.82 29.83
CA GLY A 76 3.34 -2.11 31.12
C GLY A 76 4.31 -3.30 31.14
N HIS A 77 4.80 -3.76 29.99
CA HIS A 77 5.72 -4.90 29.86
C HIS A 77 7.21 -4.50 29.75
N ALA A 78 7.59 -3.34 30.28
CA ALA A 78 8.98 -2.90 30.30
C ALA A 78 9.81 -3.73 31.31
N GLY A 79 10.31 -4.91 30.91
CA GLY A 79 11.11 -5.72 31.83
C GLY A 79 11.72 -7.03 31.34
N ALA A 80 11.85 -7.29 30.04
CA ALA A 80 12.48 -8.54 29.56
C ALA A 80 13.92 -8.33 29.09
N GLY A 81 14.87 -8.49 30.03
CA GLY A 81 16.21 -9.07 29.89
C GLY A 81 17.12 -8.69 28.70
N HIS A 82 18.28 -8.11 29.04
CA HIS A 82 19.33 -7.59 28.17
C HIS A 82 19.98 -8.57 27.17
N ASP A 83 19.67 -9.88 27.26
CA ASP A 83 20.47 -10.94 26.62
C ASP A 83 19.69 -11.76 25.57
N ALA A 84 18.36 -11.64 25.51
CA ALA A 84 17.52 -12.10 24.37
C ALA A 84 17.32 -10.97 23.33
N GLU A 85 17.64 -9.73 23.72
CA GLU A 85 17.41 -8.50 22.99
C GLU A 85 18.11 -8.44 21.62
N VAL A 86 19.30 -9.03 21.45
CA VAL A 86 20.14 -8.72 20.26
C VAL A 86 19.71 -9.49 18.99
N HIS A 87 19.18 -10.72 19.10
CA HIS A 87 18.70 -11.48 17.94
C HIS A 87 17.22 -11.18 17.64
N GLU A 88 16.41 -10.99 18.68
CA GLU A 88 14.98 -10.73 18.57
C GLU A 88 14.67 -9.28 18.17
N ALA A 89 15.50 -8.30 18.59
CA ALA A 89 15.36 -6.91 18.13
C ALA A 89 15.63 -6.78 16.64
N HIS A 90 16.63 -7.48 16.07
CA HIS A 90 16.96 -7.34 14.65
C HIS A 90 15.84 -7.84 13.72
N VAL A 91 15.19 -8.97 14.03
CA VAL A 91 14.11 -9.52 13.20
C VAL A 91 12.82 -8.69 13.32
N LYS A 92 12.49 -8.22 14.53
CA LYS A 92 11.32 -7.35 14.76
C LYS A 92 11.48 -5.97 14.12
N TYR A 93 12.68 -5.39 14.18
CA TYR A 93 12.94 -4.03 13.67
C TYR A 93 12.81 -3.91 12.15
N HIS A 94 13.07 -4.97 11.39
CA HIS A 94 12.88 -4.92 9.94
C HIS A 94 11.45 -5.27 9.52
N HIS A 95 10.79 -6.17 10.25
CA HIS A 95 9.46 -6.65 9.90
C HIS A 95 8.39 -5.56 9.98
N PHE A 96 8.29 -4.84 11.10
CA PHE A 96 7.22 -3.84 11.25
C PHE A 96 7.44 -2.61 10.35
N MET A 97 8.69 -2.22 10.12
CA MET A 97 9.01 -1.22 9.10
C MET A 97 8.65 -1.67 7.69
N PHE A 98 8.93 -2.94 7.33
CA PHE A 98 8.54 -3.48 6.04
C PHE A 98 7.02 -3.44 5.84
N VAL A 99 6.23 -3.84 6.84
CA VAL A 99 4.76 -3.77 6.76
C VAL A 99 4.27 -2.33 6.63
N THR A 100 4.90 -1.37 7.31
CA THR A 100 4.57 0.05 7.18
C THR A 100 4.87 0.57 5.77
N GLY A 101 6.04 0.25 5.20
CA GLY A 101 6.38 0.60 3.82
C GLY A 101 5.47 -0.07 2.79
N TRP A 102 5.07 -1.32 3.06
CA TRP A 102 4.12 -2.08 2.24
C TRP A 102 2.75 -1.39 2.19
N ILE A 103 2.24 -0.85 3.31
CA ILE A 103 0.99 -0.06 3.34
C ILE A 103 1.08 1.16 2.42
N VAL A 104 2.18 1.92 2.52
CA VAL A 104 2.41 3.09 1.67
C VAL A 104 2.46 2.68 0.18
N GLY A 105 3.11 1.56 -0.12
CA GLY A 105 3.14 0.98 -1.47
C GLY A 105 1.76 0.62 -2.00
N VAL A 106 0.93 -0.07 -1.20
CA VAL A 106 -0.46 -0.41 -1.55
C VAL A 106 -1.28 0.84 -1.84
N LEU A 107 -1.20 1.86 -0.98
CA LEU A 107 -1.92 3.11 -1.21
C LEU A 107 -1.42 3.84 -2.45
N GLY A 108 -0.11 3.88 -2.69
CA GLY A 108 0.48 4.47 -3.89
C GLY A 108 0.04 3.75 -5.17
N LEU A 109 0.04 2.42 -5.19
CA LEU A 109 -0.43 1.61 -6.32
C LEU A 109 -1.94 1.78 -6.54
N GLY A 110 -2.72 1.84 -5.46
CA GLY A 110 -4.15 2.12 -5.53
C GLY A 110 -4.45 3.50 -6.12
N LEU A 111 -3.73 4.53 -5.68
CA LEU A 111 -3.85 5.88 -6.23
C LEU A 111 -3.43 5.92 -7.70
N LEU A 112 -2.33 5.26 -8.06
CA LEU A 112 -1.88 5.15 -9.46
C LEU A 112 -2.93 4.46 -10.33
N ALA A 113 -3.54 3.38 -9.84
CA ALA A 113 -4.63 2.70 -10.53
C ALA A 113 -5.86 3.62 -10.70
N SER A 114 -6.20 4.41 -9.68
CA SER A 114 -7.30 5.38 -9.72
C SER A 114 -7.10 6.46 -10.77
N LEU A 115 -5.85 6.86 -11.00
CA LEU A 115 -5.47 7.90 -11.94
C LEU A 115 -5.43 7.40 -13.40
N GLN A 116 -5.48 6.08 -13.61
CA GLN A 116 -5.54 5.42 -14.91
C GLN A 116 -4.49 5.84 -15.97
N PRO A 117 -3.21 6.11 -15.63
CA PRO A 117 -2.19 6.33 -16.66
C PRO A 117 -1.94 5.07 -17.51
N ALA A 118 -1.20 5.19 -18.61
CA ALA A 118 -0.82 4.01 -19.40
C ALA A 118 -0.24 2.87 -18.52
N GLY A 119 -0.85 1.68 -18.58
CA GLY A 119 -0.44 0.52 -17.78
C GLY A 119 -1.01 0.44 -16.35
N TRP A 120 -1.91 1.34 -15.95
CA TRP A 120 -2.52 1.43 -14.60
C TRP A 120 -3.08 0.11 -14.05
N ARG A 121 -3.49 -0.80 -14.93
CA ARG A 121 -4.04 -2.12 -14.57
C ARG A 121 -3.04 -2.95 -13.78
N LEU A 122 -1.76 -2.89 -14.15
CA LEU A 122 -0.72 -3.61 -13.44
C LEU A 122 -0.62 -3.12 -12.00
N ALA A 123 -0.76 -1.80 -11.78
CA ALA A 123 -0.80 -1.24 -10.43
C ALA A 123 -2.02 -1.72 -9.64
N ALA A 124 -3.19 -1.80 -10.28
CA ALA A 124 -4.40 -2.32 -9.64
C ALA A 124 -4.25 -3.78 -9.19
N TRP A 125 -3.72 -4.64 -10.08
CA TRP A 125 -3.46 -6.05 -9.79
C TRP A 125 -2.40 -6.23 -8.71
N ILE A 126 -1.27 -5.53 -8.78
CA ILE A 126 -0.21 -5.63 -7.76
C ILE A 126 -0.76 -5.15 -6.41
N GLY A 127 -1.41 -3.99 -6.36
CA GLY A 127 -1.97 -3.44 -5.12
C GLY A 127 -3.00 -4.37 -4.48
N GLY A 128 -3.96 -4.86 -5.27
CA GLY A 128 -4.97 -5.82 -4.79
C GLY A 128 -4.37 -7.17 -4.37
N ALA A 129 -3.48 -7.75 -5.18
CA ALA A 129 -2.85 -9.03 -4.89
C ALA A 129 -1.97 -8.96 -3.62
N MET A 130 -1.24 -7.85 -3.42
CA MET A 130 -0.47 -7.63 -2.21
C MET A 130 -1.37 -7.72 -0.97
N VAL A 131 -2.49 -6.98 -0.96
CA VAL A 131 -3.45 -6.98 0.16
C VAL A 131 -4.05 -8.37 0.37
N GLY A 132 -4.48 -9.02 -0.71
CA GLY A 132 -5.07 -10.36 -0.66
C GLY A 132 -4.11 -11.40 -0.09
N VAL A 133 -2.88 -11.46 -0.59
CA VAL A 133 -1.85 -12.42 -0.10
C VAL A 133 -1.51 -12.17 1.36
N TYR A 134 -1.33 -10.91 1.76
CA TYR A 134 -1.06 -10.56 3.14
C TYR A 134 -2.22 -11.01 4.06
N ALA A 135 -3.46 -10.69 3.71
CA ALA A 135 -4.63 -11.00 4.51
C ALA A 135 -4.88 -12.52 4.63
N LEU A 136 -4.71 -13.26 3.53
CA LEU A 136 -4.79 -14.73 3.55
C LEU A 136 -3.69 -15.35 4.41
N GLY A 137 -2.45 -14.85 4.29
CA GLY A 137 -1.34 -15.28 5.14
C GLY A 137 -1.63 -15.00 6.62
N ALA A 138 -2.19 -13.84 6.95
CA ALA A 138 -2.56 -13.47 8.31
C ALA A 138 -3.70 -14.34 8.87
N ILE A 139 -4.66 -14.79 8.05
CA ILE A 139 -5.69 -15.76 8.48
C ILE A 139 -5.06 -17.10 8.85
N LEU A 140 -4.07 -17.56 8.07
CA LEU A 140 -3.36 -18.82 8.31
C LEU A 140 -2.36 -18.74 9.47
N ALA A 141 -1.94 -17.54 9.85
CA ALA A 141 -1.00 -17.27 10.93
C ALA A 141 -1.60 -16.31 12.00
N PRO A 142 -2.62 -16.75 12.75
CA PRO A 142 -3.33 -15.89 13.72
C PRO A 142 -2.44 -15.38 14.87
N ALA A 143 -1.35 -16.10 15.18
CA ALA A 143 -0.41 -15.73 16.25
C ALA A 143 0.71 -14.76 15.80
N ALA A 144 0.73 -14.35 14.52
CA ALA A 144 1.76 -13.43 14.03
C ALA A 144 1.62 -12.05 14.69
N ALA A 145 2.74 -11.46 15.14
CA ALA A 145 2.75 -10.17 15.84
C ALA A 145 2.19 -9.01 15.00
N SER A 146 2.28 -9.10 13.67
CA SER A 146 1.74 -8.12 12.73
C SER A 146 0.34 -8.46 12.25
N ASN A 147 -0.45 -9.24 13.01
CA ASN A 147 -1.79 -9.63 12.60
C ASN A 147 -2.85 -8.68 13.16
N PRO A 148 -3.62 -7.95 12.32
CA PRO A 148 -4.65 -7.02 12.79
C PRO A 148 -5.95 -7.70 13.24
N GLY A 149 -6.02 -9.04 13.16
CA GLY A 149 -7.16 -9.84 13.58
C GLY A 149 -8.06 -10.30 12.44
N LEU A 150 -8.90 -11.30 12.72
CA LEU A 150 -9.69 -12.02 11.72
C LEU A 150 -10.61 -11.10 10.90
N LEU A 151 -11.36 -10.21 11.57
CA LEU A 151 -12.32 -9.33 10.88
C LEU A 151 -11.63 -8.38 9.89
N TRP A 152 -10.46 -7.84 10.29
CA TRP A 152 -9.67 -6.99 9.40
C TRP A 152 -9.19 -7.78 8.19
N ASN A 153 -8.67 -8.99 8.39
CA ASN A 153 -8.16 -9.82 7.30
C ASN A 153 -9.28 -10.23 6.33
N LEU A 154 -10.47 -10.58 6.83
CA LEU A 154 -11.62 -10.87 5.97
C LEU A 154 -12.03 -9.65 5.14
N ALA A 155 -12.10 -8.47 5.77
CA ALA A 155 -12.40 -7.23 5.06
C ALA A 155 -11.34 -6.90 4.00
N ALA A 156 -10.06 -7.15 4.29
CA ALA A 156 -8.96 -6.95 3.35
C ALA A 156 -9.02 -7.90 2.15
N VAL A 157 -9.38 -9.18 2.34
CA VAL A 157 -9.62 -10.12 1.24
C VAL A 157 -10.78 -9.64 0.36
N VAL A 158 -11.90 -9.25 0.96
CA VAL A 158 -13.06 -8.73 0.22
C VAL A 158 -12.66 -7.47 -0.56
N TRP A 159 -11.96 -6.54 0.07
CA TRP A 159 -11.49 -5.33 -0.59
C TRP A 159 -10.56 -5.64 -1.78
N ALA A 160 -9.61 -6.55 -1.62
CA ALA A 160 -8.70 -6.94 -2.70
C ALA A 160 -9.45 -7.47 -3.92
N VAL A 161 -10.44 -8.34 -3.71
CA VAL A 161 -11.29 -8.88 -4.78
C VAL A 161 -12.13 -7.78 -5.43
N VAL A 162 -12.77 -6.93 -4.63
CA VAL A 162 -13.60 -5.82 -5.14
C VAL A 162 -12.78 -4.82 -5.92
N PHE A 163 -11.58 -4.47 -5.45
CA PHE A 163 -10.71 -3.49 -6.10
C PHE A 163 -10.21 -3.98 -7.46
N VAL A 164 -9.72 -5.22 -7.53
CA VAL A 164 -9.30 -5.83 -8.80
C VAL A 164 -10.51 -6.04 -9.72
N GLY A 165 -11.64 -6.47 -9.18
CA GLY A 165 -12.88 -6.63 -9.94
C GLY A 165 -13.37 -5.32 -10.56
N ALA A 166 -13.37 -4.23 -9.80
CA ALA A 166 -13.70 -2.90 -10.29
C ALA A 166 -12.75 -2.44 -11.40
N ALA A 167 -11.44 -2.68 -11.24
CA ALA A 167 -10.44 -2.39 -12.26
C ALA A 167 -10.66 -3.18 -13.56
N GLU A 168 -11.11 -4.44 -13.47
CA GLU A 168 -11.43 -5.24 -14.64
C GLU A 168 -12.74 -4.81 -15.32
N MET A 169 -13.75 -4.36 -14.57
CA MET A 169 -15.03 -3.88 -15.15
C MET A 169 -14.85 -2.62 -16.01
N GLU A 170 -13.97 -1.71 -15.60
CA GLU A 170 -13.63 -0.50 -16.38
C GLU A 170 -13.04 -0.85 -17.77
N ARG A 171 -12.40 -2.02 -17.90
CA ARG A 171 -11.95 -2.54 -19.21
C ARG A 171 -13.12 -2.71 -20.17
N GLY A 172 -14.16 -3.40 -19.70
CA GLY A 172 -15.27 -3.80 -20.54
C GLY A 172 -16.03 -2.60 -21.08
N LEU A 173 -16.14 -1.53 -20.28
CA LEU A 173 -16.78 -0.27 -20.67
C LEU A 173 -15.96 0.52 -21.71
N GLY A 174 -14.63 0.54 -21.57
CA GLY A 174 -13.74 1.17 -22.56
C GLY A 174 -13.68 0.43 -23.89
N ASP A 175 -13.62 -0.91 -23.87
CA ASP A 175 -13.55 -1.73 -25.09
C ASP A 175 -14.89 -1.73 -25.86
N SER A 176 -16.02 -1.70 -25.13
CA SER A 176 -17.37 -1.68 -25.74
C SER A 176 -17.74 -0.34 -26.37
N THR A 177 -17.27 0.78 -25.81
CA THR A 177 -17.45 2.11 -26.41
C THR A 177 -16.59 2.33 -27.66
N ALA A 178 -15.38 1.75 -27.72
CA ALA A 178 -14.52 1.79 -28.90
C ALA A 178 -15.07 0.98 -30.10
N TYR A 179 -15.76 -0.13 -29.84
CA TYR A 179 -16.42 -0.92 -30.90
C TYR A 179 -17.72 -0.28 -31.41
N GLY A 180 -18.47 0.42 -30.54
CA GLY A 180 -19.73 1.08 -30.92
C GLY A 180 -19.56 2.29 -31.83
N SER A 181 -18.44 3.01 -31.76
CA SER A 181 -18.16 4.17 -32.62
C SER A 181 -17.64 3.81 -34.01
N GLY A 182 -17.08 2.60 -34.18
CA GLY A 182 -16.60 2.10 -35.48
C GLY A 182 -17.68 1.53 -36.40
N ALA A 183 -18.89 1.28 -35.88
CA ALA A 183 -20.00 0.71 -36.65
C ALA A 183 -20.93 1.77 -37.30
N ALA A 184 -20.64 3.06 -37.13
CA ALA A 184 -21.44 4.16 -37.65
C ALA A 184 -20.76 4.95 -38.79
N GLY A 185 -19.71 4.39 -39.41
CA GLY A 185 -18.99 4.97 -40.55
C GLY A 185 -19.46 4.45 -41.89
#